data_AF-A0A3D9I9X7-F1
#
_entry.id   AF-A0A3D9I9X7-F1
#
_cell.length_a   1.000
_cell.length_b   1.000
_cell.length_c   1.000
_cell.angle_alpha   90.00
_cell.angle_beta   90.00
_cell.angle_gamma   90.00
#
_symmetry.space_group_name_H-M   'P 1'
#
loop_
_entity.id
_entity.type
_entity.pdbx_description
1 polymer ?
#
loop_
_entity_poly.entity_id
_entity_poly.type
_entity_poly.pdbx_seq_one_letter_code
_entity_poly.pdbx_strand_id
1 'polypeptide(L)'
;MVGAPHRLLMIELESATELPEHDRARIVRQDGLKVWYQFDKTAITASELIADLSARLPVRDLSVQEPDIEDAIREVYRTTG
;
A
#
# COMPACT_ATOMS: atom_id res chain seq x y z
N MET A 1 -12.11 8.63 17.48
CA MET A 1 -11.25 7.43 17.31
C MET A 1 -10.22 7.73 16.24
N VAL A 2 -9.04 7.11 16.37
CA VAL A 2 -7.79 7.39 15.63
C VAL A 2 -7.97 7.17 14.12
N GLY A 3 -7.39 8.06 13.30
CA GLY A 3 -7.54 8.10 11.84
C GLY A 3 -7.25 6.76 11.14
N ALA A 4 -7.92 6.52 10.02
CA ALA A 4 -7.86 5.29 9.25
C ALA A 4 -6.39 4.90 8.97
N PRO A 5 -5.89 3.77 9.50
CA PRO A 5 -4.45 3.51 9.55
C PRO A 5 -3.99 2.81 8.26
N HIS A 6 -4.40 3.31 7.11
CA HIS A 6 -3.98 2.78 5.82
C HIS A 6 -2.49 3.02 5.63
N ARG A 7 -1.75 2.00 5.21
CA ARG A 7 -0.33 2.09 4.88
C ARG A 7 -0.14 1.89 3.39
N LEU A 8 1.02 2.30 2.89
CA LEU A 8 1.42 2.06 1.52
C LEU A 8 2.56 1.04 1.50
N LEU A 9 2.46 0.06 0.61
CA LEU A 9 3.57 -0.80 0.21
C LEU A 9 4.02 -0.32 -1.16
N MET A 10 5.21 0.28 -1.22
CA MET A 10 5.90 0.59 -2.46
C MET A 10 6.69 -0.62 -2.92
N ILE A 11 6.46 -1.04 -4.15
CA ILE A 11 7.16 -2.13 -4.82
C ILE A 11 7.88 -1.54 -6.01
N GLU A 12 9.19 -1.76 -6.06
CA GLU A 12 9.96 -1.52 -7.27
C GLU A 12 10.14 -2.84 -8.01
N LEU A 13 9.76 -2.86 -9.28
CA LEU A 13 9.82 -4.03 -10.14
C LEU A 13 11.15 -4.09 -10.90
N GLU A 14 11.64 -5.29 -11.20
CA GLU A 14 12.81 -5.48 -12.07
C GLU A 14 12.50 -5.12 -13.53
N SER A 15 11.27 -5.39 -13.96
CA SER A 15 10.77 -5.09 -15.31
C SER A 15 9.26 -4.89 -15.29
N ALA A 16 8.73 -4.27 -16.35
CA ALA A 16 7.30 -4.04 -16.46
C ALA A 16 6.54 -5.38 -16.55
N THR A 17 5.52 -5.55 -15.73
CA THR A 17 4.68 -6.75 -15.68
C THR A 17 3.22 -6.36 -15.40
N GLU A 18 2.31 -7.31 -15.62
CA GLU A 18 0.94 -7.18 -15.15
C GLU A 18 0.90 -7.16 -13.62
N LEU A 19 0.13 -6.22 -13.07
CA LEU A 19 0.00 -6.02 -11.63
C LEU A 19 -1.20 -6.81 -11.11
N PRO A 20 -1.00 -7.72 -10.16
CA PRO A 20 -2.09 -8.53 -9.65
C PRO A 20 -3.08 -7.69 -8.82
N GLU A 21 -4.36 -7.91 -9.04
CA GLU A 21 -5.38 -7.52 -8.06
C GLU A 21 -5.19 -8.30 -6.75
N HIS A 22 -5.59 -7.68 -5.65
CA HIS A 22 -5.46 -8.22 -4.32
C HIS A 22 -6.66 -7.84 -3.45
N ASP A 23 -7.26 -8.82 -2.76
CA ASP A 23 -8.50 -8.61 -1.99
C ASP A 23 -8.35 -7.62 -0.84
N ARG A 24 -7.13 -7.49 -0.31
CA ARG A 24 -6.82 -6.69 0.89
C ARG A 24 -5.91 -5.49 0.62
N ALA A 25 -5.57 -5.24 -0.65
CA ALA A 25 -4.72 -4.13 -1.04
C ALA A 25 -5.07 -3.63 -2.43
N ARG A 26 -5.06 -2.32 -2.64
CA ARG A 26 -5.38 -1.71 -3.94
C ARG A 26 -4.24 -0.86 -4.45
N ILE A 27 -4.00 -0.88 -5.75
CA ILE A 27 -3.02 0.00 -6.38
C ILE A 27 -3.57 1.43 -6.35
N VAL A 28 -2.81 2.36 -5.79
CA VAL A 28 -3.19 3.78 -5.71
C VAL A 28 -2.29 4.69 -6.53
N ARG A 29 -1.11 4.20 -6.93
CA ARG A 29 -0.17 4.93 -7.78
C ARG A 29 0.74 3.94 -8.52
N GLN A 30 1.09 4.31 -9.75
CA GLN A 30 2.13 3.67 -10.53
C GLN A 30 2.98 4.74 -11.22
N ASP A 31 4.31 4.58 -11.16
CA ASP A 31 5.28 5.50 -11.72
C ASP A 31 6.47 4.71 -12.28
N GLY A 32 6.42 4.43 -13.59
CA GLY A 32 7.36 3.50 -14.24
C GLY A 32 7.32 2.10 -13.61
N LEU A 33 8.44 1.68 -13.03
CA LEU A 33 8.59 0.38 -12.36
C LEU A 33 8.22 0.42 -10.87
N LYS A 34 7.78 1.58 -10.35
CA LYS A 34 7.36 1.71 -8.96
C LYS A 34 5.84 1.68 -8.86
N VAL A 35 5.33 0.90 -7.93
CA VAL A 35 3.90 0.70 -7.69
C VAL A 35 3.61 0.84 -6.21
N TRP A 36 2.52 1.51 -5.86
CA TRP A 36 2.08 1.67 -4.47
C TRP A 36 0.75 0.96 -4.27
N TYR A 37 0.75 -0.02 -3.36
CA TYR A 37 -0.43 -0.68 -2.86
C TYR A 37 -0.83 -0.06 -1.52
N GLN A 38 -2.06 0.44 -1.43
CA GLN A 38 -2.65 0.83 -0.16
C GLN A 38 -3.35 -0.36 0.49
N PHE A 39 -3.10 -0.58 1.77
CA PHE A 39 -3.73 -1.64 2.55
C PHE A 39 -4.11 -1.16 3.96
N ASP A 40 -5.11 -1.80 4.55
CA ASP A 40 -5.49 -1.59 5.94
C ASP A 40 -4.66 -2.51 6.84
N LYS A 41 -3.85 -1.92 7.74
CA LYS A 41 -2.98 -2.68 8.65
C LYS A 41 -3.75 -3.54 9.67
N THR A 42 -5.05 -3.31 9.83
CA THR A 42 -5.94 -4.13 10.67
C THR A 42 -6.49 -5.34 9.93
N ALA A 43 -6.51 -5.32 8.59
CA ALA A 43 -7.02 -6.40 7.75
C ALA A 43 -5.92 -7.34 7.21
N ILE A 44 -4.70 -6.80 7.01
CA ILE A 44 -3.52 -7.56 6.59
C ILE A 44 -2.25 -6.88 7.10
N THR A 45 -1.27 -7.67 7.54
CA THR A 45 0.04 -7.14 7.91
C THR A 45 0.88 -6.83 6.66
N ALA A 46 1.86 -5.92 6.80
CA ALA A 46 2.76 -5.63 5.70
C ALA A 46 3.53 -6.88 5.24
N SER A 47 3.96 -7.73 6.18
CA SER A 47 4.71 -8.94 5.89
C SER A 47 3.90 -9.97 5.10
N GLU A 48 2.63 -10.16 5.44
CA GLU A 48 1.72 -11.04 4.68
C GLU A 48 1.52 -10.51 3.26
N LEU A 49 1.23 -9.22 3.10
CA LEU A 49 1.05 -8.61 1.79
C LEU A 49 2.33 -8.69 0.92
N ILE A 50 3.50 -8.51 1.54
CA ILE A 50 4.79 -8.67 0.86
C ILE A 50 4.95 -10.12 0.38
N ALA A 51 4.63 -11.11 1.21
CA ALA A 51 4.74 -12.52 0.83
C ALA A 51 3.81 -12.85 -0.35
N ASP A 52 2.55 -12.40 -0.29
CA ASP A 52 1.53 -12.65 -1.33
C ASP A 52 1.92 -12.03 -2.68
N LEU A 53 2.47 -10.81 -2.67
CA LEU A 53 2.84 -10.09 -3.89
C LEU A 53 4.21 -10.48 -4.45
N SER A 54 5.21 -10.71 -3.60
CA SER A 54 6.56 -11.10 -4.04
C SER A 54 6.61 -12.50 -4.68
N ALA A 55 5.64 -13.37 -4.37
CA ALA A 55 5.48 -14.65 -5.05
C ALA A 55 4.98 -14.51 -6.51
N ARG A 56 4.41 -13.35 -6.87
CA ARG A 56 3.73 -13.11 -8.16
C ARG A 56 4.39 -12.03 -9.01
N LEU A 57 5.29 -11.24 -8.43
CA LEU A 57 5.92 -10.09 -9.06
C LEU A 57 7.45 -10.21 -9.08
N PRO A 58 8.12 -9.74 -10.14
CA PRO A 58 9.58 -9.64 -10.19
C PRO A 58 10.03 -8.44 -9.34
N VAL A 59 10.12 -8.63 -8.03
CA VAL A 59 10.41 -7.56 -7.07
C VAL A 59 11.91 -7.26 -7.03
N ARG A 60 12.27 -5.99 -7.24
CA ARG A 60 13.62 -5.45 -7.06
C ARG A 60 13.84 -4.89 -5.66
N ASP A 61 12.88 -4.13 -5.15
CA ASP A 61 12.94 -3.49 -3.83
C ASP A 61 11.54 -3.26 -3.25
N LEU A 62 11.46 -3.13 -1.92
CA LEU A 62 10.21 -2.96 -1.17
C LEU A 62 10.36 -1.92 -0.06
N SER A 63 9.34 -1.08 0.11
CA SER A 63 9.27 -0.14 1.24
C SER A 63 7.84 0.00 1.76
N VAL A 64 7.68 -0.05 3.08
CA VAL A 64 6.41 0.22 3.75
C VAL A 64 6.43 1.66 4.23
N GLN A 65 5.44 2.44 3.82
CA GLN A 65 5.30 3.85 4.16
C GLN A 65 4.05 4.06 5.02
N GLU A 66 4.18 4.88 6.06
CA GLU A 66 3.03 5.40 6.80
C GLU A 66 2.41 6.55 6.00
N PRO A 67 1.09 6.78 6.11
CA PRO A 67 0.46 7.91 5.47
C PRO A 67 1.04 9.20 6.06
N ASP A 68 1.27 10.22 5.22
CA ASP A 68 1.75 11.50 5.71
C ASP A 68 0.81 12.06 6.79
N ILE A 69 1.38 12.74 7.78
CA ILE A 69 0.63 13.29 8.92
C ILE A 69 -0.52 14.19 8.43
N GLU A 70 -0.33 14.92 7.33
CA GLU A 70 -1.39 15.76 6.73
C GLU A 70 -2.58 14.95 6.22
N ASP A 71 -2.34 13.79 5.58
CA ASP A 71 -3.41 12.92 5.10
C ASP A 71 -4.12 12.19 6.24
N ALA A 72 -3.38 11.82 7.29
CA ALA A 72 -3.96 11.24 8.50
C ALA A 72 -4.91 12.22 9.23
N ILE A 73 -4.62 13.53 9.19
CA ILE A 73 -5.47 14.56 9.79
C ILE A 73 -6.77 14.76 8.99
N ARG A 74 -6.73 14.71 7.64
CA ARG A 74 -7.93 14.87 6.79
C ARG A 74 -9.02 13.83 7.08
N GLU A 75 -8.64 12.62 7.49
CA GLU A 75 -9.57 11.56 7.88
C GLU A 75 -10.31 11.89 9.19
N VAL A 76 -9.60 12.46 10.17
CA VAL A 76 -10.15 12.80 11.50
C VAL A 76 -11.21 13.90 11.41
N TYR A 77 -11.01 14.90 10.53
CA TYR A 77 -11.94 16.01 10.37
C TYR A 77 -13.27 15.63 9.72
N ARG A 78 -13.36 14.51 8.97
CA ARG A 78 -14.62 14.05 8.38
C ARG A 78 -15.59 13.39 9.37
N THR A 79 -15.13 13.00 10.56
CA THR A 79 -15.96 12.27 11.55
C THR A 79 -16.57 13.21 12.62
N THR A 80 -16.40 14.53 12.50
CA THR A 80 -16.95 15.51 13.47
C THR A 80 -17.95 16.49 12.83
N GLY A 81 -18.46 16.18 11.63
CA GLY A 81 -19.49 16.97 10.94
C GLY A 81 -20.90 16.49 11.25
#